data_AF-A0A836UB54-F1
#
_entry.id   AF-A0A836UB54-F1
#
_cell.length_a   1.000
_cell.length_b   1.000
_cell.length_c   1.000
_cell.angle_alpha   90.00
_cell.angle_beta   90.00
_cell.angle_gamma   90.00
#
_symmetry.space_group_name_H-M   'P 1'
#
loop_
_entity.id
_entity.type
_entity.pdbx_description
1 polymer ?
#
loop_
_entity_poly.entity_id
_entity_poly.type
_entity_poly.pdbx_seq_one_letter_code
_entity_poly.pdbx_strand_id
1 'polypeptide(L)'
;MAGTFPFDTAGTAIGDLPVLDGAKNLKDFSFVFDFAAGDSMEFWWIPFGQEKHRFPFAGGCTAVMAPDLYPFLQSKQLVGLLGGLAGAAEYETIIGVPGSATAGMEPQSVTHLIIIVFILLGNTVYFMTRRRSGTV
;
A
#
# COMPACT_ATOMS: atom_id res chain seq x y z
N MET A 1 -26.58 -8.64 -2.18
CA MET A 1 -25.62 -9.42 -1.37
C MET A 1 -26.16 -10.78 -0.92
N ALA A 2 -27.34 -10.86 -0.29
CA ALA A 2 -27.90 -12.12 0.25
C ALA A 2 -28.06 -13.30 -0.76
N GLY A 3 -28.13 -13.03 -2.07
CA GLY A 3 -28.26 -14.08 -3.09
C GLY A 3 -26.96 -14.83 -3.43
N THR A 4 -25.78 -14.26 -3.14
CA THR A 4 -24.49 -14.87 -3.48
C THR A 4 -23.79 -15.45 -2.24
N PHE A 5 -23.90 -14.75 -1.11
CA PHE A 5 -23.42 -15.22 0.19
C PHE A 5 -24.54 -14.98 1.21
N PRO A 6 -25.26 -16.03 1.64
CA PRO A 6 -26.42 -15.87 2.52
C PRO A 6 -26.07 -15.71 4.00
N PHE A 7 -24.92 -16.24 4.43
CA PHE A 7 -24.45 -16.21 5.82
C PHE A 7 -23.03 -15.63 5.92
N ASP A 8 -22.73 -14.97 7.03
CA ASP A 8 -21.38 -14.59 7.42
C ASP A 8 -20.59 -15.77 8.00
N THR A 9 -19.33 -15.54 8.38
CA THR A 9 -18.47 -16.57 8.97
C THR A 9 -18.95 -17.04 10.35
N ALA A 10 -19.79 -16.26 11.04
CA ALA A 10 -20.39 -16.60 12.32
C ALA A 10 -21.76 -17.30 12.16
N GLY A 11 -22.26 -17.48 10.93
CA GLY A 11 -23.57 -18.06 10.63
C GLY A 11 -24.74 -17.07 10.73
N THR A 12 -24.48 -15.79 10.91
CA THR A 12 -25.49 -14.72 10.90
C THR A 12 -25.92 -14.48 9.46
N ALA A 13 -27.22 -14.36 9.21
CA ALA A 13 -27.70 -14.05 7.88
C ALA A 13 -27.24 -12.65 7.45
N ILE A 14 -26.74 -12.51 6.23
CA ILE A 14 -26.22 -11.24 5.71
C ILE A 14 -27.29 -10.14 5.70
N GLY A 15 -28.57 -10.51 5.56
CA GLY A 15 -29.69 -9.57 5.63
C GLY A 15 -29.97 -9.01 7.03
N ASP A 16 -29.49 -9.68 8.08
CA ASP A 16 -29.69 -9.27 9.48
C ASP A 16 -28.53 -8.40 9.99
N LEU A 17 -27.48 -8.20 9.19
CA LEU A 17 -26.33 -7.40 9.57
C LEU A 17 -26.66 -5.89 9.46
N PRO A 18 -26.65 -5.14 10.58
CA PRO A 18 -27.00 -3.72 10.57
C PRO A 18 -26.10 -2.87 9.67
N VAL A 19 -24.83 -3.27 9.51
CA VAL A 19 -23.84 -2.58 8.66
C VAL A 19 -24.14 -2.70 7.16
N LEU A 20 -24.97 -3.67 6.76
CA LEU A 20 -25.38 -3.88 5.38
C LEU A 20 -26.83 -3.43 5.12
N ASP A 21 -27.48 -2.81 6.11
CA ASP A 21 -28.83 -2.30 5.93
C ASP A 21 -28.84 -1.24 4.82
N GLY A 22 -29.74 -1.43 3.84
CA GLY A 22 -29.80 -0.61 2.62
C GLY A 22 -28.77 -0.92 1.53
N ALA A 23 -27.71 -1.70 1.78
CA ALA A 23 -26.68 -2.03 0.80
C ALA A 23 -27.01 -3.32 0.03
N LYS A 24 -27.30 -3.22 -1.27
CA LYS A 24 -27.65 -4.37 -2.13
C LYS A 24 -26.51 -4.78 -3.04
N ASN A 25 -25.77 -3.79 -3.56
CA ASN A 25 -24.68 -3.93 -4.51
C ASN A 25 -23.45 -3.15 -4.08
N LEU A 26 -22.28 -3.50 -4.64
CA LEU A 26 -21.04 -2.76 -4.41
C LEU A 26 -21.10 -1.29 -4.89
N LYS A 27 -22.06 -0.95 -5.76
CA LYS A 27 -22.29 0.42 -6.24
C LYS A 27 -22.94 1.33 -5.20
N ASP A 28 -23.56 0.75 -4.17
CA ASP A 28 -24.26 1.52 -3.15
C ASP A 28 -23.26 2.16 -2.16
N PHE A 29 -22.01 1.69 -2.15
CA PHE A 29 -20.94 2.30 -1.36
C PHE A 29 -20.40 3.54 -2.06
N SER A 30 -20.37 4.65 -1.33
CA SER A 30 -19.80 5.91 -1.82
C SER A 30 -18.27 5.84 -1.99
N PHE A 31 -17.62 4.99 -1.21
CA PHE A 31 -16.17 4.80 -1.23
C PHE A 31 -15.83 3.45 -0.63
N VAL A 32 -14.88 2.75 -1.25
CA VAL A 32 -14.34 1.49 -0.75
C VAL A 32 -12.85 1.68 -0.50
N PHE A 33 -12.41 1.31 0.70
CA PHE A 33 -11.01 1.32 1.07
C PHE A 33 -10.60 -0.08 1.50
N ASP A 34 -9.52 -0.61 0.93
CA ASP A 34 -8.98 -1.91 1.31
C ASP A 34 -7.61 -1.73 2.01
N PHE A 35 -7.40 -2.46 3.10
CA PHE A 35 -6.14 -2.48 3.85
C PHE A 35 -5.67 -3.92 3.94
N ALA A 36 -4.77 -4.32 3.06
CA ALA A 36 -4.36 -5.70 2.96
C ALA A 36 -2.94 -5.86 2.44
N ALA A 37 -2.37 -7.01 2.77
CA ALA A 37 -1.14 -7.52 2.19
C ALA A 37 -1.50 -8.67 1.22
N GLY A 38 -0.70 -8.82 0.17
CA GLY A 38 -0.91 -9.78 -0.92
C GLY A 38 -1.87 -9.29 -2.00
N ASP A 39 -2.60 -10.24 -2.56
CA ASP A 39 -3.19 -10.15 -3.90
C ASP A 39 -4.62 -9.58 -3.91
N SER A 40 -5.11 -9.15 -2.75
CA SER A 40 -6.48 -8.64 -2.53
C SER A 40 -6.88 -7.54 -3.53
N MET A 41 -6.11 -6.46 -3.63
CA MET A 41 -6.42 -5.34 -4.51
C MET A 41 -6.24 -5.70 -5.97
N GLU A 42 -5.05 -6.20 -6.32
CA GLU A 42 -4.64 -6.53 -7.69
C GLU A 42 -5.55 -7.57 -8.34
N PHE A 43 -5.81 -8.69 -7.67
CA PHE A 43 -6.48 -9.83 -8.28
C PHE A 43 -7.98 -9.88 -8.02
N TRP A 44 -8.48 -9.29 -6.93
CA TRP A 44 -9.88 -9.42 -6.55
C TRP A 44 -10.65 -8.12 -6.73
N TRP A 45 -10.26 -7.07 -6.00
CA TRP A 45 -11.05 -5.84 -5.93
C TRP A 45 -11.01 -5.03 -7.22
N ILE A 46 -9.86 -4.92 -7.89
CA ILE A 46 -9.75 -4.16 -9.14
C ILE A 46 -10.53 -4.85 -10.27
N PRO A 47 -10.22 -6.09 -10.67
CA PRO A 47 -10.87 -6.70 -11.84
C PRO A 47 -12.34 -7.08 -11.60
N PHE A 48 -12.71 -7.58 -10.43
CA PHE A 48 -14.09 -8.04 -10.18
C PHE A 48 -14.98 -6.98 -9.53
N GLY A 49 -14.40 -6.06 -8.78
CA GLY A 49 -15.11 -4.97 -8.12
C GLY A 49 -15.11 -3.70 -8.95
N GLN A 50 -13.98 -2.99 -8.97
CA GLN A 50 -13.86 -1.64 -9.50
C GLN A 50 -14.12 -1.58 -11.01
N GLU A 51 -13.56 -2.50 -11.80
CA GLU A 51 -13.71 -2.49 -13.26
C GLU A 51 -15.19 -2.64 -13.69
N LYS A 52 -15.93 -3.48 -12.95
CA LYS A 52 -17.33 -3.82 -13.21
C LYS A 52 -18.32 -2.81 -12.63
N HIS A 53 -18.07 -2.36 -11.41
CA HIS A 53 -19.01 -1.54 -10.65
C HIS A 53 -18.65 -0.05 -10.63
N ARG A 54 -17.40 0.30 -10.98
CA ARG A 54 -16.87 1.68 -11.10
C ARG A 54 -17.08 2.52 -9.84
N PHE A 55 -17.05 1.88 -8.66
CA PHE A 55 -17.08 2.60 -7.40
C PHE A 55 -15.72 3.27 -7.13
N PRO A 56 -15.67 4.38 -6.38
CA PRO A 56 -14.41 4.97 -5.93
C PRO A 56 -13.67 3.99 -5.01
N PHE A 57 -12.46 3.58 -5.40
CA PHE A 57 -11.67 2.57 -4.70
C PHE A 57 -10.27 3.07 -4.37
N ALA A 58 -9.86 2.97 -3.11
CA ALA A 58 -8.51 3.27 -2.66
C ALA A 58 -7.97 2.10 -1.83
N GLY A 59 -6.65 2.04 -1.69
CA GLY A 59 -5.99 0.94 -0.98
C GLY A 59 -4.88 1.40 -0.07
N GLY A 60 -4.58 0.59 0.94
CA GLY A 60 -3.37 0.68 1.75
C GLY A 60 -2.65 -0.67 1.75
N CYS A 61 -1.38 -0.66 1.39
CA CYS A 61 -0.59 -1.87 1.20
C CYS A 61 0.76 -1.79 1.94
N THR A 62 1.48 -2.91 2.02
CA THR A 62 2.87 -2.89 2.49
C THR A 62 3.79 -2.20 1.48
N ALA A 63 4.94 -1.70 1.94
CA ALA A 63 5.87 -0.93 1.09
C ALA A 63 6.38 -1.71 -0.13
N VAL A 64 6.47 -3.04 -0.03
CA VAL A 64 6.94 -3.91 -1.12
C VAL A 64 5.92 -4.07 -2.25
N MET A 65 4.63 -3.86 -1.98
CA MET A 65 3.56 -3.99 -2.98
C MET A 65 3.14 -2.66 -3.61
N ALA A 66 3.52 -1.54 -2.99
CA ALA A 66 3.19 -0.22 -3.52
C ALA A 66 3.64 -0.04 -4.99
N PRO A 67 4.82 -0.54 -5.43
CA PRO A 67 5.24 -0.49 -6.82
C PRO A 67 4.27 -1.17 -7.79
N ASP A 68 3.73 -2.33 -7.41
CA ASP A 68 2.83 -3.13 -8.24
C ASP A 68 1.46 -2.46 -8.38
N LEU A 69 1.09 -1.62 -7.42
CA LEU A 69 -0.19 -0.90 -7.41
C LEU A 69 -0.15 0.47 -8.11
N TYR A 70 1.04 1.03 -8.38
CA TYR A 70 1.16 2.31 -9.08
C TYR A 70 0.54 2.36 -10.48
N PRO A 71 0.63 1.32 -11.33
CA PRO A 71 -0.05 1.31 -12.62
C PRO A 71 -1.58 1.52 -12.48
N PHE A 72 -2.19 0.91 -11.46
CA PHE A 72 -3.63 1.05 -11.19
C PHE A 72 -4.01 2.42 -10.63
N LEU A 73 -3.09 3.06 -9.89
CA LEU A 73 -3.24 4.45 -9.47
C LEU A 73 -3.15 5.41 -10.67
N GLN A 74 -2.22 5.17 -11.58
CA GLN A 74 -2.03 5.99 -12.80
C GLN A 74 -3.18 5.83 -13.80
N SER A 75 -3.75 4.62 -13.93
CA SER A 75 -4.92 4.34 -14.76
C SER A 75 -6.24 4.86 -14.17
N LYS A 76 -6.21 5.40 -12.94
CA LYS A 76 -7.38 5.83 -12.16
C LYS A 76 -8.34 4.69 -11.78
N GLN A 77 -7.85 3.46 -11.79
CA GLN A 77 -8.57 2.33 -11.18
C GLN A 77 -8.53 2.44 -9.65
N LEU A 78 -7.43 2.98 -9.10
CA LEU A 78 -7.34 3.43 -7.72
C LEU A 78 -7.40 4.96 -7.68
N VAL A 79 -8.18 5.52 -6.74
CA VAL A 79 -8.22 6.97 -6.49
C VAL A 79 -7.19 7.42 -5.45
N GLY A 80 -6.63 6.49 -4.68
CA GLY A 80 -5.58 6.75 -3.69
C GLY A 80 -4.89 5.47 -3.25
N LEU A 81 -3.63 5.60 -2.83
CA LEU A 81 -2.81 4.49 -2.36
C LEU A 81 -1.96 4.93 -1.15
N LEU A 82 -2.09 4.22 -0.04
CA LEU A 82 -1.21 4.35 1.13
C LEU A 82 -0.14 3.26 1.10
N GLY A 83 1.02 3.60 0.55
CA GLY A 83 2.15 2.68 0.39
C GLY A 83 3.04 2.61 1.63
N GLY A 84 2.84 1.59 2.47
CA GLY A 84 3.67 1.29 3.63
C GLY A 84 3.82 2.45 4.62
N LEU A 85 4.99 2.51 5.27
CA LEU A 85 5.28 3.54 6.28
C LEU A 85 5.31 4.96 5.69
N ALA A 86 5.88 5.11 4.48
CA ALA A 86 5.98 6.41 3.82
C ALA A 86 4.60 6.98 3.49
N GLY A 87 3.70 6.19 2.89
CA GLY A 87 2.34 6.64 2.62
C GLY A 87 1.55 6.96 3.89
N ALA A 88 1.74 6.19 4.96
CA ALA A 88 1.14 6.49 6.25
C ALA A 88 1.67 7.80 6.86
N ALA A 89 2.98 8.07 6.74
CA ALA A 89 3.58 9.31 7.23
C ALA A 89 3.12 10.54 6.43
N GLU A 90 2.96 10.40 5.12
CA GLU A 90 2.36 11.45 4.28
C GLU A 90 0.92 11.73 4.69
N TYR A 91 0.13 10.69 4.94
CA TYR A 91 -1.24 10.85 5.43
C TYR A 91 -1.30 11.58 6.78
N GLU A 92 -0.48 11.17 7.76
CA GLU A 92 -0.35 11.85 9.07
C GLU A 92 0.02 13.34 8.91
N THR A 93 0.92 13.65 7.97
CA THR A 93 1.34 15.02 7.67
C THR A 93 0.21 15.84 7.04
N ILE A 94 -0.56 15.25 6.12
CA ILE A 94 -1.69 15.91 5.45
C ILE A 94 -2.81 16.25 6.45
N ILE A 95 -3.09 15.36 7.40
CA ILE A 95 -4.10 15.61 8.44
C ILE A 95 -3.59 16.50 9.58
N GLY A 96 -2.30 16.87 9.58
CA GLY A 96 -1.68 17.71 10.60
C GLY A 96 -1.50 17.02 11.96
N VAL A 97 -1.54 15.69 11.99
CA VAL A 97 -1.40 14.89 13.22
C VAL A 97 -0.21 13.94 13.03
N PRO A 98 1.03 14.41 13.23
CA PRO A 98 2.21 13.55 13.16
C PRO A 98 2.11 12.46 14.23
N GLY A 99 2.30 11.22 13.82
CA GLY A 99 2.15 10.05 14.67
C GLY A 99 3.33 9.11 14.56
N SER A 100 3.06 7.82 14.73
CA SER A 100 4.10 6.79 14.71
C SER A 100 4.68 6.58 13.32
N ALA A 101 3.91 6.86 12.25
CA ALA A 101 4.42 6.72 10.89
C ALA A 101 5.42 7.83 10.56
N THR A 102 5.11 9.09 10.87
CA THR A 102 6.03 10.21 10.71
C THR A 102 7.30 10.00 11.55
N ALA A 103 7.17 9.58 12.81
CA ALA A 103 8.33 9.30 13.67
C ALA A 103 9.20 8.15 13.13
N GLY A 104 8.59 7.14 12.49
CA GLY A 104 9.31 6.02 11.88
C GLY A 104 10.15 6.40 10.65
N MET A 105 9.86 7.53 10.01
CA MET A 105 10.61 7.99 8.83
C MET A 105 12.02 8.48 9.19
N GLU A 106 12.22 9.13 10.34
CA GLU A 106 13.52 9.68 10.75
C GLU A 106 14.62 8.59 10.85
N PRO A 107 14.42 7.48 11.60
CA PRO A 107 15.40 6.39 11.63
C PRO A 107 15.65 5.75 10.26
N GLN A 108 14.61 5.65 9.42
CA GLN A 108 14.74 5.08 8.07
C GLN A 108 15.65 5.94 7.20
N SER A 109 15.49 7.27 7.22
CA SER A 109 16.34 8.20 6.46
C SER A 109 17.79 8.17 6.93
N VAL A 110 18.05 8.16 8.24
CA VAL A 110 19.42 8.08 8.78
C VAL A 110 20.09 6.76 8.40
N THR A 111 19.36 5.65 8.49
CA THR A 111 19.88 4.32 8.12
C THR A 111 20.27 4.27 6.64
N HIS A 112 19.45 4.80 5.75
CA HIS A 112 19.77 4.87 4.32
C HIS A 112 21.02 5.70 4.05
N LEU A 113 21.19 6.83 4.76
CA LEU A 113 22.38 7.66 4.63
C LEU A 113 23.65 6.90 5.06
N ILE A 114 23.60 6.16 6.17
CA ILE A 114 24.73 5.36 6.65
C ILE A 114 25.12 4.30 5.62
N ILE A 115 24.14 3.60 5.03
CA ILE A 115 24.39 2.60 3.99
C ILE A 115 25.10 3.25 2.78
N ILE A 116 24.64 4.42 2.33
CA ILE A 116 25.28 5.16 1.22
C ILE A 116 26.73 5.50 1.57
N VAL A 117 27.00 5.98 2.77
CA VAL A 117 28.37 6.29 3.23
C VAL A 117 29.26 5.05 3.20
N PHE A 118 28.79 3.90 3.68
CA PHE A 118 29.55 2.66 3.62
C PHE A 118 29.80 2.16 2.20
N ILE A 119 28.84 2.31 1.29
CA ILE A 119 29.03 1.99 -0.13
C ILE A 119 30.11 2.89 -0.74
N LEU A 120 30.09 4.19 -0.46
CA LEU A 120 31.09 5.14 -0.97
C LEU A 120 32.50 4.84 -0.42
N LEU A 121 32.61 4.55 0.88
CA LEU A 121 33.88 4.17 1.50
C LEU A 121 34.43 2.86 0.91
N GLY A 122 33.57 1.84 0.78
CA GLY A 122 33.94 0.56 0.19
C GLY A 122 34.42 0.70 -1.26
N ASN A 123 33.70 1.47 -2.07
CA ASN A 123 34.11 1.76 -3.45
C ASN A 123 35.45 2.52 -3.50
N THR A 124 35.64 3.52 -2.63
CA THR A 124 36.90 4.29 -2.56
C THR A 124 38.09 3.38 -2.23
N VAL A 125 37.96 2.52 -1.22
CA VAL A 125 39.00 1.56 -0.83
C VAL A 125 39.27 0.55 -1.95
N TYR A 126 38.22 0.05 -2.61
CA TYR A 126 38.34 -0.85 -3.76
C TYR A 126 39.16 -0.23 -4.90
N PHE A 127 38.85 1.01 -5.29
CA PHE A 127 39.58 1.70 -6.36
C PHE A 127 41.03 2.05 -5.97
N MET A 128 41.28 2.42 -4.71
CA MET A 128 42.64 2.67 -4.21
C MET A 128 43.49 1.40 -4.20
N THR A 129 42.93 0.27 -3.80
CA THR A 129 43.64 -1.02 -3.73
C THR A 129 43.89 -1.58 -5.14
N ARG A 130 42.92 -1.46 -6.06
CA ARG A 130 43.08 -1.86 -7.46
C ARG A 130 44.18 -1.09 -8.18
N ARG A 131 44.37 0.20 -7.87
CA ARG A 131 45.49 0.99 -8.41
C ARG A 131 46.87 0.55 -7.89
N ARG A 132 46.95 -0.12 -6.74
CA ARG A 132 48.22 -0.67 -6.21
C ARG A 132 48.59 -2.04 -6.79
N SER A 133 47.61 -2.85 -7.18
CA SER A 133 47.85 -4.17 -7.78
C SER A 133 48.07 -4.15 -9.30
N GLY A 134 47.86 -3.03 -9.99
CA GLY A 134 48.11 -2.87 -11.43
C GLY A 134 49.53 -2.42 -11.81
N THR A 135 50.46 -2.39 -10.86
CA THR A 135 51.85 -1.94 -11.05
C THR A 135 52.84 -3.11 -10.92
N VAL A 136 52.55 -4.23 -11.61
CA VAL A 136 53.53 -5.30 -11.86
C VAL A 136 53.67 -5.46 -13.37
#